data_AF-A0A1B6MFU5-F1
#
_entry.id   AF-A0A1B6MFU5-F1
#
_cell.length_a   1.000
_cell.length_b   1.000
_cell.length_c   1.000
_cell.angle_alpha   90.00
_cell.angle_beta   90.00
_cell.angle_gamma   90.00
#
_symmetry.space_group_name_H-M   'P 1'
#
loop_
_entity.id
_entity.type
_entity.pdbx_description
1 polymer ?
#
loop_
_entity_poly.entity_id
_entity_poly.type
_entity_poly.pdbx_seq_one_letter_code
_entity_poly.pdbx_strand_id
1 'polypeptide(L)'
;QSVQSTVPPPPPSQPPSHLRTMMANCILTYLVALVSCVLSADHLPLNETKRALEWLLTQRQKDWGWGVYDTPQALLAVQLTRTGNPLETQLSAKQMEIDLVLQLWRHHETPAMTPATMAMYSMALSSICHDPRQFHGHDLIGSLLHPAHEPESDSEFTLCALAVCNSGAHIRKKPLRRLLNIANSKHTVDSLAGVVLAVQCIMKVH
;
A
#
# COMPACT_ATOMS: atom_id res chain seq x y z
N GLN A 1 -32.68 66.30 -7.84
CA GLN A 1 -32.65 65.79 -6.45
C GLN A 1 -32.96 64.29 -6.57
N SER A 2 -32.13 63.32 -6.19
CA SER A 2 -31.15 63.20 -5.12
C SER A 2 -29.93 62.38 -5.55
N VAL A 3 -28.75 62.78 -5.06
CA VAL A 3 -27.49 62.03 -5.12
C VAL A 3 -27.58 60.85 -4.14
N GLN A 4 -27.31 59.63 -4.58
CA GLN A 4 -27.21 58.47 -3.70
C GLN A 4 -25.75 57.97 -3.70
N SER A 5 -25.10 58.27 -2.57
CA SER A 5 -23.73 57.91 -2.22
C SER A 5 -23.58 56.40 -2.04
N THR A 6 -22.80 55.72 -2.88
CA THR A 6 -22.37 54.33 -2.67
C THR A 6 -21.03 54.30 -1.95
N VAL A 7 -21.06 53.89 -0.68
CA VAL A 7 -19.90 53.65 0.18
C VAL A 7 -19.22 52.32 -0.22
N PRO A 8 -17.88 52.24 -0.31
CA PRO A 8 -17.19 50.99 -0.60
C PRO A 8 -17.11 50.06 0.64
N PRO A 9 -17.06 48.72 0.46
CA PRO A 9 -17.03 47.77 1.57
C PRO A 9 -15.66 47.73 2.29
N PRO A 10 -15.62 47.34 3.58
CA PRO A 10 -14.38 47.25 4.34
C PRO A 10 -13.51 46.06 3.91
N PRO A 11 -12.18 46.14 4.07
CA PRO A 11 -11.26 45.06 3.73
C PRO A 11 -11.42 43.86 4.70
N PRO A 12 -11.15 42.63 4.24
CA PRO A 12 -11.27 41.44 5.07
C PRO A 12 -10.24 41.46 6.21
N SER A 13 -10.73 41.23 7.43
CA SER A 13 -9.92 41.10 8.64
C SER A 13 -8.90 39.98 8.51
N GLN A 14 -7.61 40.31 8.56
CA GLN A 14 -6.55 39.32 8.64
C GLN A 14 -6.64 38.57 9.98
N PRO A 15 -6.55 37.22 9.98
CA PRO A 15 -6.59 36.46 11.23
C PRO A 15 -5.32 36.72 12.06
N PRO A 16 -5.43 36.68 13.40
CA PRO A 16 -4.34 37.02 14.32
C PRO A 16 -3.12 36.12 14.09
N SER A 17 -1.93 36.71 14.09
CA SER A 17 -0.63 36.05 13.87
C SER A 17 -0.40 34.82 14.76
N HIS A 18 -0.94 34.84 15.99
CA HIS A 18 -0.89 33.72 16.93
C HIS A 18 -1.56 32.44 16.42
N LEU A 19 -2.63 32.56 15.63
CA LEU A 19 -3.35 31.41 15.07
C LEU A 19 -2.52 30.71 13.97
N ARG A 20 -1.76 31.50 13.19
CA ARG A 20 -0.84 30.98 12.17
C ARG A 20 0.33 30.23 12.79
N THR A 21 0.90 30.77 13.87
CA THR A 21 2.01 30.12 14.59
C THR A 21 1.55 28.83 15.29
N MET A 22 0.35 28.81 15.87
CA MET A 22 -0.20 27.57 16.43
C MET A 22 -0.47 26.50 15.37
N MET A 23 -1.03 26.88 14.22
CA MET A 23 -1.25 25.94 13.11
C MET A 23 0.06 25.38 12.56
N ALA A 24 1.08 26.23 12.38
CA ALA A 24 2.40 25.80 11.94
C ALA A 24 3.08 24.85 12.95
N ASN A 25 2.96 25.15 14.25
CA ASN A 25 3.49 24.28 15.30
C ASN A 25 2.73 22.95 15.40
N CYS A 26 1.41 22.95 15.21
CA CYS A 26 0.61 21.72 15.13
C CYS A 26 0.96 20.86 13.90
N ILE A 27 1.19 21.49 12.75
CA ILE A 27 1.63 20.76 11.54
C ILE A 27 3.03 20.21 11.75
N LEU A 28 3.94 20.97 12.35
CA LEU A 28 5.31 20.54 12.63
C LEU A 28 5.33 19.38 13.65
N THR A 29 4.55 19.46 14.73
CA THR A 29 4.44 18.36 15.70
C THR A 29 3.76 17.13 15.11
N TYR A 30 2.76 17.29 14.25
CA TYR A 30 2.11 16.19 13.53
C TYR A 30 3.07 15.52 12.54
N LEU A 31 3.85 16.30 11.79
CA LEU A 31 4.88 15.78 10.88
C LEU A 31 6.01 15.08 11.64
N VAL A 32 6.48 15.65 12.75
CA VAL A 32 7.51 15.00 13.60
C VAL A 32 6.96 13.71 14.20
N ALA A 33 5.71 13.69 14.67
CA ALA A 33 5.07 12.48 15.19
C ALA A 33 4.86 11.40 14.12
N LEU A 34 4.48 11.79 12.89
CA LEU A 34 4.40 10.88 11.73
C LEU A 34 5.77 10.28 11.38
N VAL A 35 6.82 11.11 11.35
CA VAL A 35 8.19 10.66 11.08
C VAL A 35 8.69 9.74 12.21
N SER A 36 8.43 10.07 13.48
CA SER A 36 8.78 9.23 14.62
C SER A 36 8.04 7.89 14.62
N CYS A 37 6.77 7.85 14.20
CA CYS A 37 6.00 6.62 14.12
C CYS A 37 6.46 5.72 12.96
N VAL A 38 6.97 6.30 11.87
CA VAL A 38 7.67 5.55 10.80
C VAL A 38 9.04 5.04 11.26
N LEU A 39 9.70 5.74 12.18
CA LEU A 39 11.03 5.37 12.70
C LEU A 39 11.02 4.28 13.78
N SER A 40 9.86 3.90 14.34
CA SER A 40 9.78 2.87 15.38
C SER A 40 9.63 1.43 14.86
N ALA A 41 9.95 1.18 13.58
CA ALA A 41 10.15 -0.18 13.11
C ALA A 41 11.53 -0.67 13.58
N ASP A 42 11.53 -1.67 14.45
CA ASP A 42 12.72 -2.32 15.03
C ASP A 42 13.88 -2.39 14.03
N HIS A 43 14.98 -1.69 14.35
CA HIS A 43 16.20 -1.74 13.57
C HIS A 43 16.76 -3.18 13.61
N LEU A 44 16.47 -4.00 12.60
CA LEU A 44 17.44 -5.02 12.22
C LEU A 44 18.77 -4.29 12.04
N PRO A 45 19.88 -4.82 12.59
CA PRO A 45 21.18 -4.18 12.42
C PRO A 45 21.41 -3.94 10.93
N LEU A 46 21.72 -2.69 10.55
CA LEU A 46 21.87 -2.23 9.16
C LEU A 46 22.76 -3.15 8.30
N ASN A 47 23.64 -3.92 8.92
CA ASN A 47 24.51 -4.87 8.25
C ASN A 47 23.77 -6.13 7.79
N GLU A 48 22.83 -6.63 8.59
CA GLU A 48 22.05 -7.84 8.27
C GLU A 48 21.03 -7.56 7.17
N THR A 49 20.37 -6.40 7.20
CA THR A 49 19.47 -5.96 6.12
C THR A 49 20.21 -5.76 4.81
N LYS A 50 21.42 -5.18 4.83
CA LYS A 50 22.27 -5.07 3.65
C LYS A 50 22.67 -6.43 3.09
N ARG A 51 23.11 -7.36 3.94
CA ARG A 51 23.46 -8.72 3.52
C ARG A 51 22.28 -9.47 2.92
N ALA A 52 21.10 -9.35 3.54
CA ALA A 52 19.87 -9.95 3.02
C ALA A 52 19.45 -9.35 1.67
N LEU A 53 19.58 -8.02 1.53
CA LEU A 53 19.32 -7.31 0.27
C LEU A 53 20.30 -7.73 -0.83
N GLU A 54 21.60 -7.79 -0.53
CA GLU A 54 22.62 -8.25 -1.47
C GLU A 54 22.33 -9.68 -1.93
N TRP A 55 22.02 -10.59 -1.01
CA TRP A 55 21.61 -11.95 -1.34
C TRP A 55 20.38 -11.94 -2.26
N LEU A 56 19.33 -11.19 -1.93
CA LEU A 56 18.12 -11.11 -2.75
C LEU A 56 18.43 -10.60 -4.16
N LEU A 57 19.28 -9.57 -4.29
CA LEU A 57 19.70 -9.04 -5.58
C LEU A 57 20.54 -10.04 -6.38
N THR A 58 21.32 -10.91 -5.74
CA THR A 58 22.03 -12.00 -6.44
C THR A 58 21.10 -13.06 -7.03
N GLN A 59 19.88 -13.22 -6.50
CA GLN A 59 18.89 -14.16 -7.04
C GLN A 59 18.12 -13.60 -8.24
N ARG A 60 18.34 -12.32 -8.58
CA ARG A 60 17.65 -11.66 -9.68
C ARG A 60 18.09 -12.23 -11.03
N GLN A 61 17.11 -12.47 -11.89
CA GLN A 61 17.30 -13.02 -13.24
C GLN A 61 17.73 -11.94 -14.24
N LYS A 62 18.08 -12.37 -15.46
CA LYS A 62 18.61 -11.49 -16.52
C LYS A 62 17.58 -10.47 -17.03
N ASP A 63 16.30 -10.75 -16.87
CA ASP A 63 15.16 -9.87 -17.18
C ASP A 63 14.87 -8.85 -16.07
N TRP A 64 15.71 -8.79 -15.01
CA TRP A 64 15.51 -7.97 -13.83
C TRP A 64 14.36 -8.40 -12.91
N GLY A 65 13.78 -9.58 -13.12
CA GLY A 65 12.77 -10.20 -12.25
C GLY A 65 13.33 -11.29 -11.33
N TRP A 66 12.44 -11.90 -10.55
CA TRP A 66 12.70 -13.11 -9.74
C TRP A 66 11.86 -14.30 -10.21
N GLY A 67 11.25 -14.18 -11.40
CA GLY A 67 10.24 -15.10 -11.90
C GLY A 67 8.82 -14.53 -11.77
N VAL A 68 7.87 -15.17 -12.45
CA VAL A 68 6.51 -14.62 -12.64
C VAL A 68 5.72 -14.43 -11.33
N TYR A 69 6.00 -15.23 -10.31
CA TYR A 69 5.27 -15.18 -9.03
C TYR A 69 6.03 -14.42 -7.94
N ASP A 70 7.37 -14.47 -7.96
CA ASP A 70 8.20 -13.93 -6.88
C ASP A 70 8.60 -12.47 -7.09
N THR A 71 8.58 -11.98 -8.35
CA THR A 71 8.94 -10.59 -8.67
C THR A 71 8.18 -9.54 -7.84
N PRO A 72 6.83 -9.57 -7.69
CA PRO A 72 6.15 -8.56 -6.89
C PRO A 72 6.54 -8.62 -5.41
N GLN A 73 6.77 -9.81 -4.86
CA GLN A 73 7.19 -9.97 -3.46
C GLN A 73 8.62 -9.48 -3.24
N ALA A 74 9.55 -9.84 -4.12
CA ALA A 74 10.93 -9.38 -4.05
C ALA A 74 11.02 -7.86 -4.22
N LEU A 75 10.28 -7.29 -5.17
CA LEU A 75 10.25 -5.84 -5.37
C LEU A 75 9.66 -5.11 -4.16
N LEU A 76 8.57 -5.61 -3.59
CA LEU A 76 7.99 -5.05 -2.35
C LEU A 76 9.02 -5.06 -1.21
N ALA A 77 9.75 -6.16 -1.03
CA ALA A 77 10.80 -6.25 -0.02
C ALA A 77 11.92 -5.21 -0.25
N VAL A 78 12.41 -5.07 -1.48
CA VAL A 78 13.42 -4.07 -1.86
C VAL A 78 12.91 -2.64 -1.61
N GLN A 79 11.64 -2.36 -1.90
CA GLN A 79 11.08 -1.02 -1.65
C GLN A 79 10.98 -0.71 -0.16
N LEU A 80 10.63 -1.70 0.66
CA LEU A 80 10.52 -1.54 2.11
C LEU A 80 11.87 -1.26 2.77
N THR A 81 12.99 -1.74 2.22
CA THR A 81 14.32 -1.40 2.76
C THR A 81 14.75 0.03 2.44
N ARG A 82 14.06 0.74 1.53
CA ARG A 82 14.40 2.09 1.05
C ARG A 82 15.88 2.24 0.65
N THR A 83 16.47 1.15 0.17
CA THR A 83 17.89 1.04 -0.17
C THR A 83 18.03 0.27 -1.47
N GLY A 84 19.11 0.52 -2.19
CA GLY A 84 19.36 -0.10 -3.49
C GLY A 84 19.57 0.94 -4.60
N ASN A 85 19.95 0.44 -5.77
CA ASN A 85 20.16 1.27 -6.95
C ASN A 85 18.80 1.62 -7.57
N PRO A 86 18.41 2.91 -7.63
CA PRO A 86 17.09 3.31 -8.12
C PRO A 86 16.82 2.88 -9.57
N LEU A 87 17.87 2.85 -10.40
CA LEU A 87 17.72 2.43 -11.81
C LEU A 87 17.42 0.94 -11.92
N GLU A 88 18.13 0.12 -11.14
CA GLU A 88 17.91 -1.33 -11.13
C GLU A 88 16.53 -1.68 -10.58
N THR A 89 16.11 -0.98 -9.52
CA THR A 89 14.78 -1.12 -8.95
C THR A 89 13.69 -0.70 -9.96
N GLN A 90 13.95 0.32 -10.77
CA GLN A 90 13.04 0.73 -11.85
C GLN A 90 12.93 -0.34 -12.93
N LEU A 91 14.02 -1.03 -13.28
CA LEU A 91 13.99 -2.14 -14.24
C LEU A 91 13.17 -3.31 -13.68
N SER A 92 13.37 -3.68 -12.42
CA SER A 92 12.55 -4.70 -11.74
C SER A 92 11.07 -4.31 -11.66
N ALA A 93 10.76 -3.04 -11.42
CA ALA A 93 9.39 -2.53 -11.45
C ALA A 93 8.76 -2.68 -12.84
N LYS A 94 9.50 -2.38 -13.90
CA LYS A 94 9.00 -2.54 -15.27
C LYS A 94 8.82 -4.01 -15.66
N GLN A 95 9.70 -4.89 -15.22
CA GLN A 95 9.51 -6.33 -15.42
C GLN A 95 8.24 -6.82 -14.71
N MET A 96 8.00 -6.39 -13.47
CA MET A 96 6.77 -6.70 -12.73
C MET A 96 5.51 -6.21 -13.45
N GLU A 97 5.52 -4.98 -13.97
CA GLU A 97 4.38 -4.43 -14.72
C GLU A 97 4.07 -5.28 -15.97
N ILE A 98 5.10 -5.72 -16.69
CA ILE A 98 4.96 -6.62 -17.86
C ILE A 98 4.33 -7.95 -17.43
N ASP A 99 4.84 -8.57 -16.37
CA ASP A 99 4.33 -9.84 -15.86
C ASP A 99 2.85 -9.73 -15.45
N LEU A 100 2.48 -8.63 -14.80
CA LEU A 100 1.10 -8.35 -14.41
C LEU A 100 0.19 -8.18 -15.64
N VAL A 101 0.59 -7.40 -16.64
CA VAL A 101 -0.19 -7.24 -17.87
C VAL A 101 -0.37 -8.57 -18.58
N LEU A 102 0.65 -9.43 -18.62
CA LEU A 102 0.56 -10.76 -19.21
C LEU A 102 -0.44 -11.65 -18.45
N GLN A 103 -0.46 -11.61 -17.11
CA GLN A 103 -1.44 -12.36 -16.33
C GLN A 103 -2.87 -11.85 -16.53
N LEU A 104 -3.08 -10.54 -16.60
CA LEU A 104 -4.38 -9.95 -16.87
C LEU A 104 -4.88 -10.27 -18.28
N TRP A 105 -3.98 -10.28 -19.27
CA TRP A 105 -4.34 -10.61 -20.64
C TRP A 105 -4.70 -12.09 -20.80
N ARG A 106 -3.97 -12.98 -20.13
CA ARG A 106 -4.17 -14.43 -20.14
C ARG A 106 -5.21 -14.92 -19.12
N HIS A 107 -6.12 -14.07 -18.66
CA HIS A 107 -7.11 -14.44 -17.64
C HIS A 107 -8.04 -15.62 -18.01
N HIS A 108 -8.11 -15.98 -19.30
CA HIS A 108 -8.82 -17.18 -19.79
C HIS A 108 -7.97 -18.46 -19.80
N GLU A 109 -6.66 -18.37 -19.60
CA GLU A 109 -5.75 -19.51 -19.58
C GLU A 109 -5.70 -20.14 -18.18
N THR A 110 -5.52 -21.46 -18.11
CA THR A 110 -5.39 -22.19 -16.85
C THR A 110 -3.93 -22.34 -16.43
N PRO A 111 -3.53 -21.98 -15.20
CA PRO A 111 -4.36 -21.45 -14.11
C PRO A 111 -4.59 -19.93 -14.21
N ALA A 112 -5.79 -19.49 -13.87
CA ALA A 112 -6.11 -18.08 -13.75
C ALA A 112 -5.37 -17.44 -12.57
N MET A 113 -5.17 -16.12 -12.64
CA MET A 113 -4.56 -15.33 -11.58
C MET A 113 -5.34 -15.51 -10.26
N THR A 114 -4.65 -15.93 -9.20
CA THR A 114 -5.29 -16.11 -7.88
C THR A 114 -5.48 -14.77 -7.16
N PRO A 115 -6.45 -14.66 -6.24
CA PRO A 115 -6.65 -13.45 -5.43
C PRO A 115 -5.40 -13.04 -4.66
N ALA A 116 -4.64 -14.00 -4.14
CA ALA A 116 -3.40 -13.73 -3.41
C ALA A 116 -2.30 -13.15 -4.29
N THR A 117 -2.14 -13.68 -5.51
CA THR A 117 -1.22 -13.10 -6.49
C THR A 117 -1.63 -11.67 -6.85
N MET A 118 -2.92 -11.43 -7.08
CA MET A 118 -3.46 -10.09 -7.35
C MET A 118 -3.23 -9.11 -6.19
N ALA A 119 -3.40 -9.58 -4.95
CA ALA A 119 -3.11 -8.81 -3.75
C ALA A 119 -1.61 -8.46 -3.65
N MET A 120 -0.72 -9.41 -3.95
CA MET A 120 0.73 -9.18 -3.93
C MET A 120 1.15 -8.14 -4.97
N TYR A 121 0.66 -8.25 -6.21
CA TYR A 121 0.87 -7.23 -7.24
C TYR A 121 0.34 -5.86 -6.82
N SER A 122 -0.84 -5.81 -6.18
CA SER A 122 -1.43 -4.55 -5.70
C SER A 122 -0.58 -3.86 -4.64
N MET A 123 -0.02 -4.62 -3.70
CA MET A 123 0.91 -4.09 -2.70
C MET A 123 2.23 -3.65 -3.33
N ALA A 124 2.76 -4.42 -4.27
CA ALA A 124 4.00 -4.08 -4.97
C ALA A 124 3.83 -2.79 -5.79
N LEU A 125 2.72 -2.63 -6.53
CA LEU A 125 2.36 -1.38 -7.20
C LEU A 125 2.30 -0.20 -6.23
N SER A 126 1.63 -0.39 -5.09
CA SER A 126 1.55 0.64 -4.05
C SER A 126 2.95 1.03 -3.52
N SER A 127 3.86 0.07 -3.39
CA SER A 127 5.23 0.30 -2.90
C SER A 127 6.10 1.09 -3.88
N ILE A 128 5.79 1.03 -5.18
CA ILE A 128 6.43 1.84 -6.23
C ILE A 128 5.59 3.08 -6.59
N CYS A 129 4.69 3.49 -5.70
CA CYS A 129 3.84 4.68 -5.85
C CYS A 129 2.92 4.65 -7.09
N HIS A 130 2.49 3.47 -7.53
CA HIS A 130 1.48 3.30 -8.59
C HIS A 130 0.13 2.91 -7.96
N ASP A 131 -0.96 3.48 -8.47
CA ASP A 131 -2.30 3.17 -7.96
C ASP A 131 -2.82 1.84 -8.56
N PRO A 132 -3.00 0.78 -7.74
CA PRO A 132 -3.52 -0.51 -8.22
C PRO A 132 -4.98 -0.46 -8.69
N ARG A 133 -5.71 0.63 -8.45
CA ARG A 133 -7.10 0.82 -8.94
C ARG A 133 -7.17 1.30 -10.38
N GLN A 134 -6.08 1.84 -10.90
CA GLN A 134 -6.02 2.45 -12.23
C GLN A 134 -4.88 1.85 -13.06
N PHE A 135 -4.56 0.58 -12.84
CA PHE A 135 -3.48 -0.09 -13.56
C PHE A 135 -3.89 -0.41 -15.00
N HIS A 136 -3.51 0.44 -15.96
CA HIS A 136 -3.85 0.29 -17.39
C HIS A 136 -5.34 0.07 -17.67
N GLY A 137 -6.23 0.66 -16.86
CA GLY A 137 -7.68 0.49 -16.98
C GLY A 137 -8.23 -0.74 -16.24
N HIS A 138 -7.40 -1.50 -15.54
CA HIS A 138 -7.81 -2.58 -14.65
C HIS A 138 -7.83 -2.10 -13.19
N ASP A 139 -8.96 -2.33 -12.52
CA ASP A 139 -9.10 -2.10 -11.07
C ASP A 139 -8.83 -3.42 -10.33
N LEU A 140 -7.60 -3.60 -9.87
CA LEU A 140 -7.20 -4.80 -9.12
C LEU A 140 -7.91 -4.84 -7.76
N ILE A 141 -8.08 -3.70 -7.11
CA ILE A 141 -8.71 -3.61 -5.79
C ILE A 141 -10.21 -3.90 -5.88
N GLY A 142 -10.88 -3.35 -6.90
CA GLY A 142 -12.27 -3.67 -7.21
C GLY A 142 -12.45 -5.16 -7.52
N SER A 143 -11.50 -5.76 -8.22
CA SER A 143 -11.49 -7.20 -8.52
C SER A 143 -11.34 -8.06 -7.25
N LEU A 144 -10.46 -7.68 -6.31
CA LEU A 144 -10.30 -8.33 -5.00
C LEU A 144 -11.54 -8.21 -4.10
N LEU A 145 -12.33 -7.14 -4.26
CA LEU A 145 -13.58 -6.94 -3.52
C LEU A 145 -14.78 -7.68 -4.16
N HIS A 146 -14.60 -8.23 -5.36
CA HIS A 146 -15.66 -8.92 -6.09
C HIS A 146 -15.89 -10.34 -5.52
N PRO A 147 -17.16 -10.78 -5.34
CA PRO A 147 -17.45 -12.11 -4.79
C PRO A 147 -16.86 -13.28 -5.58
N ALA A 148 -16.61 -13.11 -6.88
CA ALA A 148 -16.01 -14.15 -7.73
C ALA A 148 -14.53 -14.44 -7.39
N HIS A 149 -13.85 -13.52 -6.69
CA HIS A 149 -12.46 -13.67 -6.25
C HIS A 149 -12.37 -13.88 -4.74
N GLU A 150 -13.34 -14.57 -4.14
CA GLU A 150 -13.29 -14.88 -2.71
C GLU A 150 -12.15 -15.87 -2.42
N PRO A 151 -11.19 -15.51 -1.56
CA PRO A 151 -10.04 -16.37 -1.26
C PRO A 151 -10.44 -17.60 -0.45
N GLU A 152 -9.85 -18.73 -0.81
CA GLU A 152 -10.17 -20.05 -0.25
C GLU A 152 -9.58 -20.23 1.15
N SER A 153 -8.40 -19.66 1.39
CA SER A 153 -7.70 -19.77 2.67
C SER A 153 -7.69 -18.45 3.47
N ASP A 154 -7.51 -18.56 4.78
CA ASP A 154 -7.46 -17.38 5.67
C ASP A 154 -6.19 -16.54 5.48
N SER A 155 -5.07 -17.17 5.11
CA SER A 155 -3.83 -16.45 4.77
C SER A 155 -4.01 -15.60 3.51
N GLU A 156 -4.65 -16.14 2.48
CA GLU A 156 -4.97 -15.36 1.28
C GLU A 156 -6.01 -14.27 1.58
N PHE A 157 -7.02 -14.57 2.39
CA PHE A 157 -8.01 -13.58 2.79
C PHE A 157 -7.39 -12.38 3.52
N THR A 158 -6.50 -12.65 4.47
CA THR A 158 -5.80 -11.61 5.23
C THR A 158 -4.87 -10.79 4.34
N LEU A 159 -4.16 -11.43 3.39
CA LEU A 159 -3.34 -10.76 2.38
C LEU A 159 -4.18 -9.84 1.48
N CYS A 160 -5.32 -10.32 0.98
CA CYS A 160 -6.24 -9.53 0.16
C CYS A 160 -6.79 -8.33 0.94
N ALA A 161 -7.20 -8.53 2.18
CA ALA A 161 -7.69 -7.46 3.04
C ALA A 161 -6.60 -6.39 3.29
N LEU A 162 -5.35 -6.81 3.53
CA LEU A 162 -4.23 -5.91 3.68
C LEU A 162 -3.97 -5.10 2.41
N ALA A 163 -3.97 -5.74 1.24
CA ALA A 163 -3.78 -5.07 -0.05
C ALA A 163 -4.88 -4.03 -0.34
N VAL A 164 -6.15 -4.39 -0.09
CA VAL A 164 -7.30 -3.48 -0.20
C VAL A 164 -7.10 -2.27 0.71
N CYS A 165 -6.75 -2.49 1.98
CA CYS A 165 -6.54 -1.39 2.92
C CYS A 165 -5.36 -0.48 2.53
N ASN A 166 -4.22 -1.06 2.11
CA ASN A 166 -3.04 -0.31 1.67
C ASN A 166 -3.31 0.58 0.46
N SER A 167 -4.26 0.20 -0.39
CA SER A 167 -4.73 1.06 -1.50
C SER A 167 -5.64 2.21 -1.05
N GLY A 168 -5.89 2.37 0.24
CA GLY A 168 -6.84 3.34 0.81
C GLY A 168 -8.30 2.98 0.59
N ALA A 169 -8.62 1.71 0.31
CA ALA A 169 -10.00 1.30 0.03
C ALA A 169 -10.73 0.96 1.33
N HIS A 170 -12.01 1.35 1.40
CA HIS A 170 -12.81 1.11 2.58
C HIS A 170 -13.21 -0.37 2.70
N ILE A 171 -12.84 -0.99 3.83
CA ILE A 171 -13.19 -2.37 4.15
C ILE A 171 -14.55 -2.43 4.85
N ARG A 172 -15.51 -3.13 4.24
CA ARG A 172 -16.87 -3.28 4.77
C ARG A 172 -16.91 -4.08 6.07
N LYS A 173 -18.01 -3.96 6.81
CA LYS A 173 -18.25 -4.67 8.09
C LYS A 173 -18.20 -6.20 8.01
N LYS A 174 -18.52 -6.81 6.86
CA LYS A 174 -18.50 -8.28 6.70
C LYS A 174 -17.06 -8.81 6.67
N PRO A 175 -16.16 -8.36 5.78
CA PRO A 175 -14.74 -8.73 5.81
C PRO A 175 -14.06 -8.44 7.16
N LEU A 176 -14.33 -7.29 7.79
CA LEU A 176 -13.77 -6.97 9.11
C LEU A 176 -14.16 -8.00 10.17
N ARG A 177 -15.43 -8.43 10.20
CA ARG A 177 -15.88 -9.49 11.12
C ARG A 177 -15.18 -10.83 10.84
N ARG A 178 -14.94 -11.17 9.57
CA ARG A 178 -14.17 -12.38 9.22
C ARG A 178 -12.73 -12.30 9.74
N LEU A 179 -12.05 -11.16 9.63
CA LEU A 179 -10.71 -10.95 10.21
C LEU A 179 -10.69 -11.17 11.72
N LEU A 180 -11.67 -10.61 12.44
CA LEU A 180 -11.77 -10.78 13.90
C LEU A 180 -12.11 -12.21 14.30
N ASN A 181 -12.89 -12.93 13.50
CA ASN A 181 -13.13 -14.34 13.72
C ASN A 181 -11.84 -15.15 13.56
N ILE A 182 -11.06 -14.89 12.50
CA ILE A 182 -9.76 -15.54 12.28
C ILE A 182 -8.80 -15.25 13.44
N ALA A 183 -8.78 -14.03 13.99
CA ALA A 183 -7.94 -13.73 15.16
C ALA A 183 -8.27 -14.59 16.40
N ASN A 184 -9.53 -15.03 16.53
CA ASN A 184 -10.03 -15.75 17.70
C ASN A 184 -9.97 -17.28 17.58
N SER A 185 -9.63 -17.83 16.42
CA SER A 185 -9.53 -19.28 16.20
C SER A 185 -8.08 -19.78 16.11
N LYS A 186 -7.90 -21.11 16.11
CA LYS A 186 -6.58 -21.75 15.97
C LYS A 186 -6.14 -21.72 14.50
N HIS A 187 -5.42 -20.68 14.10
CA HIS A 187 -4.84 -20.54 12.75
C HIS A 187 -3.31 -20.59 12.75
N THR A 188 -2.73 -20.59 11.56
CA THR A 188 -1.28 -20.48 11.36
C THR A 188 -0.77 -19.13 11.81
N VAL A 189 0.52 -19.07 12.19
CA VAL A 189 1.20 -17.82 12.57
C VAL A 189 1.09 -16.78 11.45
N ASP A 190 1.20 -17.20 10.19
CA ASP A 190 1.10 -16.32 9.02
C ASP A 190 -0.27 -15.68 8.88
N SER A 191 -1.34 -16.46 9.09
CA SER A 191 -2.72 -15.95 9.04
C SER A 191 -2.94 -14.92 10.15
N LEU A 192 -2.46 -15.20 11.37
CA LEU A 192 -2.58 -14.28 12.50
C LEU A 192 -1.79 -12.99 12.26
N ALA A 193 -0.56 -13.10 11.76
CA ALA A 193 0.27 -11.96 11.39
C ALA A 193 -0.43 -11.10 10.32
N GLY A 194 -0.99 -11.74 9.29
CA GLY A 194 -1.79 -11.08 8.26
C GLY A 194 -2.99 -10.34 8.84
N VAL A 195 -3.74 -10.94 9.78
CA VAL A 195 -4.86 -10.26 10.46
C VAL A 195 -4.37 -9.02 11.20
N VAL A 196 -3.29 -9.13 11.98
CA VAL A 196 -2.76 -8.00 12.76
C VAL A 196 -2.39 -6.85 11.82
N LEU A 197 -1.66 -7.12 10.74
CA LEU A 197 -1.28 -6.11 9.75
C LEU A 197 -2.51 -5.47 9.08
N ALA A 198 -3.48 -6.28 8.65
CA ALA A 198 -4.70 -5.80 8.00
C ALA A 198 -5.54 -4.92 8.93
N VAL A 199 -5.77 -5.36 10.17
CA VAL A 199 -6.55 -4.61 11.16
C VAL A 199 -5.84 -3.32 11.56
N GLN A 200 -4.51 -3.35 11.76
CA GLN A 200 -3.74 -2.15 12.02
C GLN A 200 -3.84 -1.13 10.87
N CYS A 201 -3.79 -1.59 9.63
CA CYS A 201 -4.02 -0.71 8.48
C CYS A 201 -5.43 -0.08 8.54
N ILE A 202 -6.47 -0.90 8.75
CA ILE A 202 -7.87 -0.43 8.80
C ILE A 202 -8.05 0.64 9.89
N MET A 203 -7.45 0.43 11.05
CA MET A 203 -7.50 1.36 12.17
C MET A 203 -6.74 2.67 11.93
N LYS A 204 -5.76 2.70 11.02
CA LYS A 204 -5.04 3.93 10.64
C LYS A 204 -5.77 4.74 9.57
N VAL A 205 -6.56 4.09 8.73
CA VAL A 205 -7.33 4.71 7.65
C VAL A 205 -8.65 5.30 8.17
N HIS A 206 -9.18 4.75 9.27
CA HIS A 206 -10.36 5.26 9.99
C HIS A 206 -9.99 6.30 11.04
#